data_AF-A0A7Y0N2U3-F1
#
_entry.id   AF-A0A7Y0N2U3-F1
#
_cell.length_a   1.000
_cell.length_b   1.000
_cell.length_c   1.000
_cell.angle_alpha   90.00
_cell.angle_beta   90.00
_cell.angle_gamma   90.00
#
_symmetry.space_group_name_H-M   'P 1'
#
loop_
_entity.id
_entity.type
_entity.pdbx_description
1 polymer ?
#
loop_
_entity_poly.entity_id
_entity_poly.type
_entity_poly.pdbx_seq_one_letter_code
_entity_poly.pdbx_strand_id
1 'polypeptide(L)'
;HIAIQVNDVSETARNRIHLRETNQHLSEISRKDGLTGLFNRAFWEQSLKDEFAHLKVIDGPCSLVIFDIDHFKKVNDTYGHPTGDEVIRRTSALLRKTARSSDICGRFGGEEFTVLLPHTNQEQACYFAERLRKRIEQEIV
;
A
#
# COMPACT_ATOMS: atom_id res chain seq x y z
N HIS A 1 9.02 25.08 -53.77
CA HIS A 1 9.85 23.99 -53.23
C HIS A 1 9.16 23.42 -52.00
N ILE A 2 9.01 22.10 -51.92
CA ILE A 2 8.51 21.41 -50.73
C ILE A 2 9.69 20.72 -50.08
N ALA A 3 9.94 21.02 -48.80
CA ALA A 3 10.88 20.29 -47.97
C ALA A 3 10.10 19.25 -47.16
N ILE A 4 10.51 17.99 -47.25
CA ILE A 4 10.02 16.91 -46.40
C ILE A 4 11.16 16.52 -45.48
N GLN A 5 10.91 16.56 -44.18
CA GLN A 5 11.84 16.09 -43.16
C GLN A 5 11.31 14.78 -42.59
N VAL A 6 12.08 13.70 -42.74
CA VAL A 6 11.80 12.39 -42.15
C VAL A 6 12.75 12.20 -41.00
N ASN A 7 12.23 12.11 -39.77
CA ASN A 7 13.01 11.81 -38.58
C ASN A 7 12.73 10.37 -38.15
N ASP A 8 13.78 9.57 -37.98
CA ASP A 8 13.66 8.21 -37.44
C ASP A 8 13.38 8.27 -35.93
N VAL A 9 12.19 7.84 -35.54
CA VAL A 9 11.74 7.79 -34.13
C VAL A 9 11.89 6.39 -33.51
N SER A 10 12.48 5.44 -34.24
CA SER A 10 12.60 4.04 -33.82
C SER A 10 13.45 3.87 -32.57
N GLU A 11 14.54 4.63 -32.45
CA GLU A 11 15.45 4.58 -31.30
C GLU A 11 14.76 5.12 -30.03
N THR A 12 14.06 6.24 -30.14
CA THR A 12 13.28 6.83 -29.04
C THR A 12 12.14 5.91 -28.58
N ALA A 13 11.49 5.22 -29.52
CA ALA A 13 10.43 4.26 -29.21
C ALA A 13 10.97 3.01 -28.51
N ARG A 14 12.08 2.44 -29.01
CA ARG A 14 12.74 1.27 -28.39
C ARG A 14 13.22 1.56 -26.98
N ASN A 15 13.84 2.73 -26.76
CA ASN A 15 14.29 3.14 -25.44
C ASN A 15 13.12 3.31 -24.44
N ARG A 16 11.96 3.83 -24.89
CA ARG A 16 10.76 3.93 -24.04
C ARG A 16 10.17 2.58 -23.67
N ILE A 17 10.18 1.61 -24.60
CA ILE A 17 9.70 0.25 -24.34
C ILE A 17 10.63 -0.43 -23.32
N HIS A 18 11.94 -0.41 -23.58
CA HIS A 18 12.91 -1.02 -22.69
C HIS A 18 12.92 -0.40 -21.28
N LEU A 19 12.77 0.93 -21.18
CA LEU A 19 12.62 1.61 -19.90
C LEU A 19 11.33 1.21 -19.17
N ARG A 20 10.22 1.03 -19.88
CA ARG A 20 8.96 0.53 -19.30
C ARG A 20 9.10 -0.89 -18.79
N GLU A 21 9.70 -1.78 -19.56
CA GLU A 21 9.95 -3.19 -19.16
C GLU A 21 10.86 -3.26 -17.93
N THR A 22 11.93 -2.46 -17.91
CA THR A 22 12.85 -2.39 -16.77
C THR A 22 12.14 -1.84 -15.52
N ASN A 23 11.33 -0.78 -15.67
CA ASN A 23 10.53 -0.23 -14.57
C ASN A 23 9.45 -1.19 -14.08
N GLN A 24 8.82 -1.95 -14.98
CA GLN A 24 7.87 -3.00 -14.59
C GLN A 24 8.58 -4.11 -13.81
N HIS A 25 9.74 -4.57 -14.28
CA HIS A 25 10.54 -5.57 -13.57
C HIS A 25 11.01 -5.06 -12.20
N LEU A 26 11.44 -3.81 -12.10
CA LEU A 26 11.77 -3.17 -10.82
C LEU A 26 10.55 -3.01 -9.90
N SER A 27 9.38 -2.72 -10.47
CA SER A 27 8.12 -2.64 -9.72
C SER A 27 7.65 -4.01 -9.23
N GLU A 28 7.92 -5.08 -9.99
CA GLU A 28 7.67 -6.48 -9.59
C GLU A 28 8.63 -6.92 -8.46
N ILE A 29 9.88 -6.44 -8.48
CA ILE A 29 10.86 -6.69 -7.42
C ILE A 29 10.58 -5.84 -6.17
N SER A 30 10.02 -4.64 -6.34
CA SER A 30 9.69 -3.77 -5.22
C SER A 30 8.55 -4.37 -4.41
N ARG A 31 8.83 -4.76 -3.17
CA ARG A 31 7.82 -5.29 -2.23
C ARG A 31 7.07 -4.19 -1.49
N LYS A 32 7.58 -2.96 -1.53
CA LYS A 32 7.14 -1.85 -0.69
C LYS A 32 6.48 -0.75 -1.52
N ASP A 33 5.43 -0.16 -0.96
CA ASP A 33 4.84 1.08 -1.46
C ASP A 33 5.79 2.26 -1.19
N GLY A 34 6.06 3.07 -2.23
CA GLY A 34 7.07 4.11 -2.17
C GLY A 34 6.73 5.28 -1.25
N LEU A 35 5.44 5.57 -1.04
CA LEU A 35 5.00 6.68 -0.19
C LEU A 35 4.99 6.28 1.29
N THR A 36 4.49 5.08 1.58
CA THR A 36 4.23 4.64 2.95
C THR A 36 5.33 3.75 3.51
N GLY A 37 6.05 3.00 2.69
CA GLY A 37 6.96 1.93 3.12
C GLY A 37 6.25 0.69 3.68
N LEU A 38 4.93 0.59 3.55
CA LEU A 38 4.16 -0.64 3.78
C LEU A 38 4.36 -1.61 2.61
N PHE A 39 3.89 -2.85 2.74
CA PHE A 39 3.86 -3.72 1.57
C PHE A 39 2.91 -3.14 0.52
N ASN A 40 3.31 -3.21 -0.75
CA ASN A 40 2.39 -2.87 -1.82
C ASN A 40 1.34 -3.98 -1.96
N ARG A 41 0.26 -3.69 -2.70
CA ARG A 41 -0.84 -4.62 -2.92
C ARG A 41 -0.37 -6.00 -3.39
N ALA A 42 0.47 -6.06 -4.42
CA ALA A 42 0.92 -7.31 -5.01
C ALA A 42 1.64 -8.21 -3.99
N PHE A 43 2.60 -7.65 -3.25
CA PHE A 43 3.33 -8.41 -2.24
C PHE A 43 2.48 -8.75 -1.02
N TRP A 44 1.57 -7.85 -0.61
CA TRP A 44 0.66 -8.10 0.50
C TRP A 44 -0.33 -9.24 0.18
N GLU A 45 -0.92 -9.26 -1.02
CA GLU A 45 -1.80 -10.35 -1.47
C GLU A 45 -1.08 -11.69 -1.54
N GLN A 46 0.19 -11.70 -1.97
CA GLN A 46 1.03 -12.90 -1.93
C GLN A 46 1.25 -13.38 -0.49
N SER A 47 1.63 -12.46 0.40
CA SER A 47 1.85 -12.77 1.82
C SER A 47 0.59 -13.31 2.51
N LEU A 48 -0.59 -12.79 2.15
CA LEU A 48 -1.88 -13.29 2.63
C LEU A 48 -2.10 -14.76 2.23
N LYS A 49 -1.81 -15.12 0.98
CA LYS A 49 -1.97 -16.50 0.49
C LYS A 49 -1.01 -17.45 1.22
N ASP A 50 0.24 -17.04 1.38
CA ASP A 50 1.28 -17.85 2.03
C ASP A 50 0.93 -18.09 3.51
N GLU A 51 0.54 -17.03 4.22
CA GLU A 51 0.17 -17.11 5.64
C GLU A 51 -1.13 -17.90 5.87
N PHE A 52 -2.12 -17.74 4.99
CA PHE A 52 -3.35 -18.52 5.05
C PHE A 52 -3.09 -20.02 4.81
N ALA A 53 -2.20 -20.36 3.88
CA ALA A 53 -1.80 -21.75 3.66
C ALA A 53 -1.07 -22.33 4.88
N HIS A 54 -0.23 -21.54 5.54
CA HIS A 54 0.49 -21.93 6.75
C HIS A 54 -0.45 -22.18 7.94
N LEU A 55 -1.37 -21.26 8.21
CA LEU A 55 -2.29 -21.35 9.35
C LEU A 55 -3.33 -22.47 9.21
N LYS A 56 -3.65 -22.88 7.97
CA LYS A 56 -4.47 -24.09 7.73
C LYS A 56 -3.84 -25.37 8.27
N VAL A 57 -2.50 -25.44 8.37
CA VAL A 57 -1.80 -26.62 8.88
C VAL A 57 -1.73 -26.62 10.40
N ILE A 58 -1.60 -25.44 11.00
CA ILE A 58 -1.37 -25.26 12.44
C ILE A 58 -2.67 -25.06 13.24
N ASP A 59 -3.80 -24.85 12.55
CA ASP A 59 -5.12 -24.54 13.12
C ASP A 59 -5.10 -23.31 14.05
N GLY A 60 -4.49 -22.23 13.56
CA GLY A 60 -4.37 -20.96 14.29
C GLY A 60 -5.41 -19.93 13.84
N PRO A 61 -5.96 -19.08 14.73
CA PRO A 61 -6.86 -18.01 14.33
C PRO A 61 -6.13 -16.96 13.50
N CYS A 62 -6.79 -16.41 12.48
CA CYS A 62 -6.27 -15.34 11.66
C CYS A 62 -7.37 -14.32 11.40
N SER A 63 -7.02 -13.04 11.47
CA SER A 63 -7.97 -11.96 11.20
C SER A 63 -7.40 -10.99 10.18
N LEU A 64 -8.27 -10.42 9.35
CA LEU A 64 -7.94 -9.40 8.36
C LEU A 64 -8.65 -8.10 8.73
N VAL A 65 -7.89 -7.01 8.78
CA VAL A 65 -8.41 -5.65 8.92
C VAL A 65 -8.19 -4.90 7.61
N ILE A 66 -9.24 -4.26 7.10
CA ILE A 66 -9.19 -3.36 5.95
C ILE A 66 -9.85 -2.05 6.38
N PHE A 67 -9.22 -0.92 6.08
CA PHE A 67 -9.76 0.38 6.42
C PHE A 67 -9.34 1.44 5.39
N ASP A 68 -10.10 2.53 5.37
CA ASP A 68 -9.92 3.66 4.45
C ASP A 68 -9.82 4.98 5.24
N ILE A 69 -9.29 6.04 4.63
CA ILE A 69 -9.26 7.38 5.24
C ILE A 69 -10.52 8.13 4.85
N ASP A 70 -11.38 8.40 5.85
CA ASP A 70 -12.64 9.11 5.63
C ASP A 70 -12.43 10.48 4.97
N HIS A 71 -13.25 10.77 3.95
CA HIS A 71 -13.25 12.05 3.23
C HIS A 71 -11.90 12.45 2.60
N PHE A 72 -11.02 11.49 2.27
CA PHE A 72 -9.68 11.78 1.74
C PHE A 72 -9.68 12.68 0.49
N LYS A 73 -10.63 12.47 -0.43
CA LYS A 73 -10.82 13.35 -1.59
C LYS A 73 -11.05 14.81 -1.20
N LYS A 74 -11.85 15.08 -0.17
CA LYS A 74 -12.11 16.46 0.31
C LYS A 74 -10.84 17.12 0.84
N VAL A 75 -9.98 16.35 1.51
CA VAL A 75 -8.67 16.84 1.97
C VAL A 75 -7.81 17.26 0.78
N ASN A 76 -7.70 16.41 -0.25
CA ASN A 76 -6.96 16.73 -1.47
C ASN A 76 -7.54 17.95 -2.20
N ASP A 77 -8.87 18.04 -2.31
CA ASP A 77 -9.54 19.14 -3.01
C ASP A 77 -9.37 20.47 -2.25
N THR A 78 -9.25 20.43 -0.92
CA THR A 78 -9.14 21.64 -0.06
C THR A 78 -7.68 22.09 0.14
N TYR A 79 -6.76 21.14 0.32
CA TYR A 79 -5.38 21.41 0.76
C TYR A 79 -4.31 20.91 -0.21
N GLY A 80 -4.71 20.29 -1.32
CA GLY A 80 -3.82 19.75 -2.35
C GLY A 80 -3.23 18.38 -2.01
N HIS A 81 -2.77 17.70 -3.07
CA HIS A 81 -2.15 16.37 -2.97
C HIS A 81 -0.97 16.26 -2.00
N PRO A 82 -0.05 17.24 -1.86
CA PRO A 82 1.05 17.13 -0.89
C PRO A 82 0.56 16.94 0.56
N THR A 83 -0.57 17.55 0.91
CA THR A 83 -1.20 17.39 2.22
C THR A 83 -1.82 16.00 2.37
N GLY A 84 -2.52 15.52 1.33
CA GLY A 84 -3.05 14.15 1.33
C GLY A 84 -1.95 13.09 1.45
N ASP A 85 -0.82 13.28 0.77
CA ASP A 85 0.35 12.42 0.90
C ASP A 85 0.88 12.39 2.34
N GLU A 86 0.85 13.52 3.04
CA GLU A 86 1.26 13.59 4.45
C GLU A 86 0.30 12.85 5.38
N VAL A 87 -1.02 12.98 5.16
CA VAL A 87 -2.03 12.18 5.86
C VAL A 87 -1.73 10.68 5.67
N ILE A 88 -1.49 10.24 4.43
CA ILE A 88 -1.16 8.84 4.12
C ILE A 88 0.11 8.39 4.85
N ARG A 89 1.18 9.20 4.83
CA ARG A 89 2.44 8.89 5.53
C ARG A 89 2.21 8.72 7.03
N ARG A 90 1.48 9.63 7.66
CA ARG A 90 1.21 9.58 9.11
C ARG A 90 0.33 8.40 9.50
N THR A 91 -0.74 8.14 8.75
CA THR A 91 -1.58 6.95 8.93
C THR A 91 -0.74 5.67 8.84
N SER A 92 0.14 5.55 7.85
CA SER A 92 1.03 4.40 7.72
C SER A 92 2.05 4.26 8.86
N ALA A 93 2.53 5.38 9.41
CA ALA A 93 3.44 5.38 10.55
C ALA A 93 2.73 4.92 11.83
N LEU A 94 1.50 5.40 12.07
CA LEU A 94 0.68 4.96 13.20
C LEU A 94 0.30 3.49 13.08
N LEU A 95 -0.03 3.03 11.88
CA LEU A 95 -0.28 1.61 11.62
C LEU A 95 0.93 0.76 12.01
N ARG A 96 2.14 1.09 11.53
CA ARG A 96 3.36 0.35 11.89
C ARG A 96 3.69 0.37 13.38
N LYS A 97 3.46 1.50 14.05
CA LYS A 97 3.66 1.62 15.51
C LYS A 97 2.65 0.81 16.32
N THR A 98 1.48 0.51 15.73
CA THR A 98 0.39 -0.21 16.38
C THR A 98 0.47 -1.71 16.10
N ALA A 99 0.97 -2.09 14.93
CA ALA A 99 1.21 -3.45 14.49
C ALA A 99 2.37 -4.12 15.24
N ARG A 100 2.27 -5.44 15.42
CA ARG A 100 3.36 -6.31 15.89
C ARG A 100 4.28 -6.65 14.72
N SER A 101 5.44 -7.21 15.01
CA SER A 101 6.38 -7.67 13.98
C SER A 101 5.84 -8.82 13.12
N SER A 102 4.90 -9.61 13.65
CA SER A 102 4.21 -10.69 12.94
C SER A 102 3.12 -10.19 12.00
N ASP A 103 2.63 -8.97 12.19
CA ASP A 103 1.47 -8.47 11.46
C ASP A 103 1.92 -7.96 10.07
N ILE A 104 1.14 -8.28 9.04
CA ILE A 104 1.49 -7.96 7.66
C ILE A 104 0.68 -6.75 7.22
N CYS A 105 1.32 -5.58 7.23
CA CYS A 105 0.69 -4.31 6.87
C CYS A 105 0.91 -3.97 5.39
N GLY A 106 -0.17 -3.64 4.68
CA GLY A 106 -0.17 -3.28 3.26
C GLY A 106 -0.90 -1.98 2.97
N ARG A 107 -0.53 -1.36 1.84
CA ARG A 107 -1.33 -0.31 1.19
C ARG A 107 -1.98 -0.93 -0.04
N PHE A 108 -3.30 -1.05 -0.01
CA PHE A 108 -4.08 -1.76 -1.02
C PHE A 108 -4.49 -0.85 -2.18
N GLY A 109 -4.80 0.41 -1.87
CA GLY A 109 -5.23 1.44 -2.81
C GLY A 109 -4.60 2.80 -2.51
N GLY A 110 -5.21 3.88 -3.04
CA GLY A 110 -4.77 5.25 -2.78
C GLY A 110 -4.79 5.58 -1.29
N GLU A 111 -5.97 5.55 -0.69
CA GLU A 111 -6.21 5.76 0.74
C GLU A 111 -6.53 4.48 1.54
N GLU A 112 -6.60 3.32 0.87
CA GLU A 112 -6.98 2.04 1.48
C GLU A 112 -5.77 1.27 2.05
N PHE A 113 -5.90 0.79 3.29
CA PHE A 113 -4.89 0.04 4.03
C PHE A 113 -5.39 -1.34 4.46
N THR A 114 -4.47 -2.28 4.57
CA THR A 114 -4.75 -3.66 4.99
C THR A 114 -3.78 -4.14 6.06
N VAL A 115 -4.26 -4.99 6.96
CA VAL A 115 -3.46 -5.64 8.00
C VAL A 115 -3.90 -7.08 8.17
N LEU A 116 -2.98 -8.01 7.89
CA LEU A 116 -3.16 -9.40 8.30
C LEU A 116 -2.63 -9.58 9.71
N LEU A 117 -3.43 -10.21 10.56
CA LEU A 117 -3.14 -10.47 11.97
C LEU A 117 -3.07 -11.99 12.20
N PRO A 118 -1.90 -12.62 12.01
CA PRO A 118 -1.69 -14.01 12.36
C PRO A 118 -1.95 -14.26 13.85
N HIS A 119 -2.39 -15.47 14.19
CA HIS A 119 -2.65 -15.90 15.56
C HIS A 119 -3.55 -14.93 16.36
N THR A 120 -4.51 -14.31 15.69
CA THR A 120 -5.37 -13.26 16.25
C THR A 120 -6.83 -13.58 15.93
N ASN A 121 -7.64 -13.72 16.98
CA ASN A 121 -9.07 -13.93 16.86
C ASN A 121 -9.84 -12.61 16.64
N GLN A 122 -11.16 -12.71 16.41
CA GLN A 122 -12.01 -11.56 16.11
C GLN A 122 -11.98 -10.48 17.20
N GLU A 123 -12.08 -10.85 18.47
CA GLU A 123 -12.12 -9.89 19.59
C GLU A 123 -10.80 -9.11 19.68
N GLN A 124 -9.67 -9.81 19.55
CA GLN A 124 -8.35 -9.20 19.53
C GLN A 124 -8.15 -8.30 18.31
N ALA A 125 -8.68 -8.69 17.15
CA ALA A 125 -8.64 -7.87 15.93
C ALA A 125 -9.48 -6.59 16.09
N CYS A 126 -10.67 -6.67 16.72
CA CYS A 126 -11.47 -5.49 17.06
C CYS A 126 -10.72 -4.56 18.01
N TYR A 127 -10.04 -5.09 19.03
CA TYR A 127 -9.21 -4.30 19.93
C TYR A 127 -8.06 -3.60 19.20
N PHE A 128 -7.38 -4.31 18.30
CA PHE A 128 -6.34 -3.73 17.44
C PHE A 128 -6.90 -2.59 16.58
N ALA A 129 -8.02 -2.83 15.88
CA ALA A 129 -8.64 -1.87 14.99
C ALA A 129 -9.08 -0.61 15.73
N GLU A 130 -9.73 -0.75 16.89
CA GLU A 130 -10.18 0.40 17.67
C GLU A 130 -9.01 1.20 18.25
N ARG A 131 -7.94 0.52 18.68
CA ARG A 131 -6.71 1.19 19.13
C ARG A 131 -6.05 1.98 18.01
N LEU A 132 -6.01 1.42 16.79
CA LEU A 132 -5.48 2.12 15.62
C LEU A 132 -6.36 3.32 15.26
N ARG A 133 -7.69 3.14 15.21
CA ARG A 133 -8.66 4.20 14.91
C ARG A 133 -8.51 5.38 15.87
N LYS A 134 -8.46 5.13 17.19
CA LYS A 134 -8.25 6.18 18.21
C LYS A 134 -6.93 6.92 18.04
N ARG A 135 -5.86 6.22 17.65
CA ARG A 135 -4.55 6.85 17.40
C ARG A 135 -4.58 7.76 16.17
N ILE A 136 -5.26 7.35 15.11
CA ILE A 136 -5.43 8.17 13.90
C ILE A 136 -6.30 9.39 14.20
N GLU A 137 -7.40 9.21 14.94
CA GLU A 137 -8.30 10.31 15.34
C GLU A 137 -7.60 11.39 16.19
N GLN A 138 -6.62 11.00 17.01
CA GLN A 138 -5.84 11.92 17.84
C GLN A 138 -4.69 12.59 17.10
N GLU A 139 -4.37 12.17 15.88
CA GLU A 139 -3.28 12.73 15.10
C GLU A 139 -3.70 14.08 14.51
N ILE A 140 -2.85 15.09 14.72
CA ILE A 140 -3.05 16.43 14.16
C ILE A 140 -2.22 16.53 12.89
N VAL A 141 -2.89 16.57 11.73
CA VAL A 141 -2.25 16.78 10.41
C VAL A 141 -2.06 18.26 10.15
#